data_AF-A0A2N9X6N3-F1
#
_entry.id   AF-A0A2N9X6N3-F1
#
_cell.length_a   1.000
_cell.length_b   1.000
_cell.length_c   1.000
_cell.angle_alpha   90.00
_cell.angle_beta   90.00
_cell.angle_gamma   90.00
#
_symmetry.space_group_name_H-M   'P 1'
#
loop_
_entity.id
_entity.type
_entity.pdbx_description
1 polymer ?
#
loop_
_entity_poly.entity_id
_entity_poly.type
_entity_poly.pdbx_seq_one_letter_code
_entity_poly.pdbx_strand_id
1 'polypeptide(L)'
;MNWFWKHKIFSIFMLLLFLIIGYIIWFAFIFTGITDDKYGKYIFRYDYYGDSVFEYELLDDSDIHNYVYVHALVHDYVKEGEDIFFTYVNGTFDDGFCYYDKNLYLGKINLKKNILENNINIHLYPNTYKLLSDLSSTEKKWLNTYSHKCPERKNR
;
A
#
# COMPACT_ATOMS: atom_id res chain seq x y z
N MET A 1 60.69 9.80 1.78
CA MET A 1 59.84 8.60 1.91
C MET A 1 58.46 8.87 2.54
N ASN A 2 57.93 10.11 2.50
CA ASN A 2 56.67 10.47 3.20
C ASN A 2 55.49 10.83 2.28
N TRP A 3 55.72 11.07 0.98
CA TRP A 3 54.68 11.54 0.07
C TRP A 3 53.86 10.39 -0.56
N PHE A 4 54.54 9.31 -0.96
CA PHE A 4 53.88 8.09 -1.47
C PHE A 4 52.98 7.40 -0.43
N TRP A 5 53.38 7.39 0.84
CA TRP A 5 52.57 6.84 1.93
C TRP A 5 51.33 7.71 2.22
N LYS A 6 51.48 9.04 2.19
CA LYS A 6 50.34 9.98 2.33
C LYS A 6 49.32 9.82 1.21
N HIS A 7 49.76 9.62 -0.03
CA HIS A 7 48.88 9.36 -1.17
C HIS A 7 48.13 8.03 -1.08
N LYS A 8 48.80 6.97 -0.62
CA LYS A 8 48.14 5.67 -0.39
C LYS A 8 47.08 5.78 0.71
N ILE A 9 47.40 6.43 1.84
CA ILE A 9 46.45 6.63 2.95
C ILE A 9 45.27 7.50 2.50
N PHE A 10 45.53 8.58 1.77
CA PHE A 10 44.49 9.46 1.23
C PHE A 10 43.56 8.74 0.23
N SER A 11 44.13 7.89 -0.64
CA SER A 11 43.36 7.10 -1.59
C SER A 11 42.46 6.06 -0.90
N ILE A 12 42.98 5.38 0.12
CA ILE A 12 42.19 4.44 0.95
C ILE A 12 41.08 5.18 1.70
N PHE A 13 41.38 6.35 2.26
CA PHE A 13 40.39 7.18 2.97
C PHE A 13 39.28 7.64 2.03
N MET A 14 39.62 8.10 0.82
CA MET A 14 38.64 8.48 -0.19
C MET A 14 37.75 7.30 -0.61
N LEU A 15 38.32 6.11 -0.77
CA LEU A 15 37.57 4.92 -1.16
C LEU A 15 36.58 4.49 -0.07
N LEU A 16 36.96 4.56 1.20
CA LEU A 16 36.06 4.35 2.33
C LEU A 16 34.94 5.40 2.38
N LEU A 17 35.26 6.66 2.07
CA LEU A 17 34.30 7.76 2.08
C LEU A 17 33.24 7.57 0.97
N PHE A 18 33.62 7.11 -0.22
CA PHE A 18 32.68 6.74 -1.28
C PHE A 18 31.80 5.55 -0.92
N LEU A 19 32.33 4.54 -0.23
CA LEU A 19 31.52 3.40 0.26
C LEU A 19 30.49 3.86 1.29
N ILE A 20 30.87 4.74 2.22
CA ILE A 20 29.97 5.31 3.22
C ILE A 20 28.87 6.14 2.54
N ILE A 21 29.21 7.00 1.59
CA ILE A 21 28.22 7.80 0.83
C ILE A 21 27.28 6.87 0.05
N GLY A 22 27.82 5.85 -0.62
CA GLY A 22 27.00 4.86 -1.33
C GLY A 22 26.02 4.14 -0.41
N TYR A 23 26.47 3.76 0.80
CA TYR A 23 25.60 3.17 1.81
C TYR A 23 24.54 4.14 2.32
N ILE A 24 24.88 5.41 2.57
CA ILE A 24 23.92 6.44 3.00
C ILE A 24 22.86 6.66 1.92
N ILE A 25 23.25 6.72 0.64
CA ILE A 25 22.32 6.87 -0.48
C ILE A 25 21.40 5.64 -0.57
N TRP A 26 21.97 4.42 -0.51
CA TRP A 26 21.19 3.18 -0.52
C TRP A 26 20.21 3.10 0.65
N PHE A 27 20.67 3.46 1.85
CA PHE A 27 19.85 3.51 3.04
C PHE A 27 18.74 4.57 2.91
N ALA A 28 19.03 5.76 2.38
CA ALA A 28 18.03 6.79 2.12
C ALA A 28 16.94 6.30 1.15
N PHE A 29 17.31 5.57 0.08
CA PHE A 29 16.34 4.97 -0.85
C PHE A 29 15.41 3.94 -0.19
N ILE A 30 15.90 3.18 0.80
CA ILE A 30 15.06 2.23 1.55
C ILE A 30 13.98 2.96 2.34
N PHE A 31 14.28 4.12 2.96
CA PHE A 31 13.32 4.82 3.80
C PHE A 31 12.36 5.73 3.01
N THR A 32 12.72 6.17 1.80
CA THR A 32 11.82 7.00 0.98
C THR A 32 10.64 6.24 0.36
N GLY A 33 10.69 4.90 0.34
CA GLY A 33 9.59 4.06 -0.17
C GLY A 33 8.57 3.62 0.90
N ILE A 34 8.76 4.03 2.15
CA ILE A 34 8.00 3.57 3.32
C ILE A 34 7.07 4.67 3.85
N THR A 35 6.40 5.37 2.94
CA THR A 35 5.48 6.45 3.34
C THR A 35 4.07 6.08 2.92
N ASP A 36 3.25 5.76 3.92
CA ASP A 36 1.80 5.73 3.83
C ASP A 36 1.28 6.97 3.08
N ASP A 37 0.46 6.76 2.05
CA ASP A 37 -0.08 7.84 1.25
C ASP A 37 -1.31 8.44 1.93
N LYS A 38 -1.12 9.59 2.58
CA LYS A 38 -2.15 10.27 3.36
C LYS A 38 -2.89 11.33 2.55
N TYR A 39 -4.21 11.21 2.53
CA TYR A 39 -5.14 12.13 1.88
C TYR A 39 -6.24 12.58 2.85
N GLY A 40 -5.97 13.69 3.55
CA GLY A 40 -6.84 14.15 4.62
C GLY A 40 -6.84 13.15 5.78
N LYS A 41 -7.99 12.58 6.10
CA LYS A 41 -8.13 11.52 7.11
C LYS A 41 -7.94 10.11 6.55
N TYR A 42 -7.89 9.94 5.23
CA TYR A 42 -7.72 8.63 4.63
C TYR A 42 -6.24 8.32 4.40
N ILE A 43 -5.82 7.10 4.70
CA ILE A 43 -4.45 6.65 4.54
C ILE A 43 -4.45 5.36 3.72
N PHE A 44 -3.73 5.36 2.60
CA PHE A 44 -3.38 4.14 1.89
C PHE A 44 -2.04 3.65 2.43
N ARG A 45 -2.09 2.61 3.26
CA ARG A 45 -0.91 1.96 3.81
C ARG A 45 -0.53 0.80 2.91
N TYR A 46 0.71 0.79 2.44
CA TYR A 46 1.23 -0.36 1.71
C TYR A 46 1.52 -1.50 2.69
N ASP A 47 1.21 -2.74 2.32
CA ASP A 47 1.58 -3.89 3.16
C ASP A 47 3.05 -4.25 2.99
N TYR A 48 3.88 -3.65 3.85
CA TYR A 48 5.34 -3.85 3.85
C TYR A 48 5.79 -5.21 4.37
N TYR A 49 4.96 -5.88 5.17
CA TYR A 49 5.32 -7.16 5.80
C TYR A 49 4.94 -8.36 4.94
N GLY A 50 4.10 -8.14 3.91
CA GLY A 50 3.63 -9.19 3.02
C GLY A 50 2.68 -10.16 3.72
N ASP A 51 2.02 -9.69 4.77
CA ASP A 51 1.03 -10.44 5.53
C ASP A 51 -0.31 -10.51 4.76
N SER A 52 -0.59 -9.49 3.96
CA SER A 52 -1.66 -9.38 2.98
C SER A 52 -1.19 -9.80 1.59
N VAL A 53 -2.09 -10.40 0.83
CA VAL A 53 -1.88 -10.68 -0.60
C VAL A 53 -2.21 -9.45 -1.48
N PHE A 54 -2.85 -8.44 -0.89
CA PHE A 54 -3.20 -7.18 -1.54
C PHE A 54 -2.20 -6.08 -1.16
N GLU A 55 -1.91 -5.19 -2.11
CA GLU A 55 -0.83 -4.21 -1.98
C GLU A 55 -1.10 -3.15 -0.91
N TYR A 56 -2.37 -2.80 -0.67
CA TYR A 56 -2.75 -1.69 0.19
C TYR A 56 -3.84 -2.04 1.21
N GLU A 57 -3.84 -1.27 2.28
CA GLU A 57 -4.93 -1.12 3.24
C GLU A 57 -5.44 0.32 3.17
N LEU A 58 -6.75 0.52 3.24
CA LEU A 58 -7.35 1.84 3.43
C LEU A 58 -7.74 2.02 4.90
N LEU A 59 -7.16 3.03 5.53
CA LEU A 59 -7.39 3.38 6.94
C LEU A 59 -8.05 4.77 7.04
N ASP A 60 -8.83 4.96 8.10
CA ASP A 60 -9.34 6.25 8.54
C ASP A 60 -8.61 6.69 9.83
N ASP A 61 -7.96 7.85 9.76
CA ASP A 61 -7.18 8.52 10.81
C ASP A 61 -7.96 9.67 11.47
N SER A 62 -9.29 9.61 11.46
CA SER A 62 -10.12 10.59 12.19
C SER A 62 -10.07 10.40 13.72
N ASP A 63 -9.68 9.22 14.19
CA ASP A 63 -9.44 8.95 15.61
C ASP A 63 -7.93 8.92 15.91
N ILE A 64 -7.45 9.96 16.60
CA ILE A 64 -6.04 10.21 16.93
C ILE A 64 -5.40 9.05 17.72
N HIS A 65 -6.21 8.17 18.31
CA HIS A 65 -5.73 7.07 19.15
C HIS A 65 -5.89 5.68 18.53
N ASN A 66 -6.55 5.54 17.37
CA ASN A 66 -6.67 4.25 16.68
C ASN A 66 -7.02 4.44 15.19
N TYR A 67 -6.16 3.95 14.31
CA TYR A 67 -6.52 3.78 12.90
C TYR A 67 -7.66 2.77 12.78
N VAL A 68 -8.70 3.12 12.03
CA VAL A 68 -9.80 2.20 11.74
C VAL A 68 -9.63 1.68 10.32
N TYR A 69 -9.63 0.35 10.15
CA TYR A 69 -9.70 -0.28 8.85
C TYR A 69 -11.01 0.09 8.15
N VAL A 70 -10.88 0.81 7.03
CA VAL A 70 -12.00 1.05 6.12
C VAL A 70 -12.10 -0.14 5.16
N HIS A 71 -10.99 -0.48 4.51
CA HIS A 71 -10.86 -1.67 3.65
C HIS A 71 -9.49 -2.30 3.89
N ALA A 72 -9.47 -3.56 4.32
CA ALA A 72 -8.24 -4.29 4.60
C ALA A 72 -7.57 -4.88 3.34
N LEU A 73 -8.29 -4.96 2.21
CA LEU A 73 -7.85 -5.63 0.99
C LEU A 73 -8.01 -4.69 -0.22
N VAL A 74 -7.19 -3.65 -0.29
CA VAL A 74 -7.15 -2.71 -1.43
C VAL A 74 -6.10 -3.20 -2.41
N HIS A 75 -6.52 -3.44 -3.66
CA HIS A 75 -5.60 -3.89 -4.70
C HIS A 75 -4.74 -2.75 -5.19
N ASP A 76 -5.36 -1.67 -5.67
CA ASP A 76 -4.64 -0.53 -6.22
C ASP A 76 -5.52 0.73 -6.13
N TYR A 77 -4.91 1.90 -6.28
CA TYR A 77 -5.59 3.18 -6.28
C TYR A 77 -4.92 4.21 -7.20
N VAL A 78 -5.72 5.17 -7.68
CA VAL A 78 -5.23 6.30 -8.48
C VAL A 78 -5.90 7.59 -8.05
N LYS A 79 -5.12 8.67 -8.01
CA LYS A 79 -5.62 10.02 -7.77
C LYS A 79 -5.86 10.75 -9.08
N GLU A 80 -7.09 11.20 -9.30
CA GLU A 80 -7.50 12.01 -10.45
C GLU A 80 -8.10 13.34 -9.95
N GLY A 81 -7.26 14.38 -9.89
CA GLY A 81 -7.69 15.71 -9.42
C GLY A 81 -8.09 15.71 -7.95
N GLU A 82 -9.37 15.99 -7.67
CA GLU A 82 -9.96 16.00 -6.33
C GLU A 82 -10.53 14.64 -5.91
N ASP A 83 -10.48 13.63 -6.78
CA ASP A 83 -11.01 12.30 -6.51
C ASP A 83 -9.87 11.27 -6.43
N ILE A 84 -10.02 10.30 -5.53
CA ILE A 84 -9.20 9.08 -5.51
C ILE A 84 -10.11 7.92 -5.82
N PHE A 85 -9.74 7.12 -6.82
CA PHE A 85 -10.42 5.87 -7.14
C PHE A 85 -9.55 4.72 -6.65
N PHE A 86 -10.17 3.67 -6.14
CA PHE A 86 -9.44 2.50 -5.65
C PHE A 86 -10.28 1.26 -5.84
N THR A 87 -9.65 0.11 -6.04
CA THR A 87 -10.33 -1.18 -6.09
C THR A 87 -10.03 -1.98 -4.85
N TYR A 88 -11.05 -2.70 -4.36
CA TYR A 88 -10.93 -3.44 -3.12
C TYR A 88 -11.78 -4.70 -3.15
N VAL A 89 -11.38 -5.67 -2.33
CA VAL A 89 -12.18 -6.85 -2.03
C VAL A 89 -12.81 -6.68 -0.65
N ASN A 90 -14.09 -7.05 -0.51
CA ASN A 90 -14.75 -6.98 0.78
C ASN A 90 -14.16 -8.06 1.72
N GLY A 91 -13.47 -7.60 2.77
CA GLY A 91 -12.75 -8.46 3.71
C GLY A 91 -12.38 -7.71 4.99
N THR A 92 -11.71 -8.42 5.89
CA THR A 92 -11.26 -7.87 7.17
C THR A 92 -9.96 -8.55 7.59
N PHE A 93 -9.37 -8.03 8.67
CA PHE A 93 -8.35 -8.71 9.45
C PHE A 93 -9.01 -9.35 10.69
N ASP A 94 -8.97 -10.68 10.81
CA ASP A 94 -9.48 -11.47 11.94
C ASP A 94 -8.60 -12.72 12.11
N ASP A 95 -7.59 -12.64 12.99
CA ASP A 95 -6.48 -13.61 13.10
C ASP A 95 -5.69 -13.85 11.77
N GLY A 96 -5.78 -12.89 10.86
CA GLY A 96 -5.21 -12.90 9.51
C GLY A 96 -6.15 -12.24 8.50
N PHE A 97 -5.64 -11.94 7.31
CA PHE A 97 -6.47 -11.38 6.24
C PHE A 97 -7.44 -12.43 5.70
N CYS A 98 -8.70 -12.03 5.52
CA CYS A 98 -9.72 -12.88 4.93
C CYS A 98 -10.72 -12.07 4.10
N TYR A 99 -11.39 -12.72 3.14
CA TYR A 99 -12.43 -12.10 2.31
C TYR A 99 -13.82 -12.66 2.61
N TYR A 100 -14.86 -11.82 2.56
CA TYR A 100 -16.25 -12.25 2.63
C TYR A 100 -16.81 -12.62 1.25
N ASP A 101 -16.45 -11.82 0.26
CA ASP A 101 -16.82 -11.99 -1.14
C ASP A 101 -15.59 -11.74 -2.01
N LYS A 102 -15.44 -12.53 -3.08
CA LYS A 102 -14.28 -12.50 -3.99
C LYS A 102 -14.40 -11.45 -5.09
N ASN A 103 -15.54 -10.77 -5.19
CA ASN A 103 -15.73 -9.72 -6.18
C ASN A 103 -14.84 -8.52 -5.89
N LEU A 104 -14.30 -7.93 -6.96
CA LEU A 104 -13.55 -6.69 -6.89
C LEU A 104 -14.54 -5.52 -7.06
N TYR A 105 -14.51 -4.61 -6.11
CA TYR A 105 -15.38 -3.44 -6.03
C TYR A 105 -14.59 -2.18 -6.35
N LEU A 106 -15.26 -1.18 -6.90
CA LEU A 106 -14.70 0.16 -7.10
C LEU A 106 -15.17 1.08 -5.96
N GLY A 107 -14.23 1.73 -5.31
CA GLY A 107 -14.47 2.79 -4.34
C GLY A 107 -13.96 4.13 -4.84
N LYS A 108 -14.45 5.20 -4.22
CA LYS A 108 -14.06 6.57 -4.54
C LYS A 108 -13.99 7.42 -3.27
N ILE A 109 -12.98 8.28 -3.18
CA ILE A 109 -12.87 9.31 -2.15
C ILE A 109 -12.89 10.67 -2.85
N ASN A 110 -13.87 11.51 -2.53
CA ASN A 110 -13.83 12.92 -2.93
C ASN A 110 -13.09 13.72 -1.86
N LEU A 111 -11.88 14.17 -2.18
CA LEU A 111 -10.97 14.86 -1.25
C LEU A 111 -11.50 16.22 -0.81
N LYS A 112 -12.21 16.94 -1.69
CA LYS A 112 -12.78 18.26 -1.39
C LYS A 112 -13.92 18.20 -0.39
N LYS A 113 -14.80 17.21 -0.54
CA LYS A 113 -15.95 16.98 0.36
C LYS A 113 -15.61 16.06 1.52
N ASN A 114 -14.46 15.40 1.48
CA ASN A 114 -14.03 14.38 2.43
C ASN A 114 -15.02 13.19 2.55
N ILE A 115 -15.61 12.78 1.41
CA ILE A 115 -16.63 11.72 1.35
C ILE A 115 -16.02 10.46 0.75
N LEU A 116 -16.21 9.32 1.42
CA LEU A 116 -15.93 7.98 0.91
C LEU A 116 -17.21 7.37 0.35
N GLU A 117 -17.14 6.90 -0.89
CA GLU A 117 -18.19 6.18 -1.59
C GLU A 117 -17.70 4.76 -1.90
N ASN A 118 -18.41 3.77 -1.36
CA ASN A 118 -18.08 2.35 -1.55
C ASN A 118 -18.96 1.73 -2.64
N ASN A 119 -18.42 0.77 -3.39
CA ASN A 119 -19.14 0.04 -4.45
C ASN A 119 -19.86 0.98 -5.44
N ILE A 120 -19.12 1.95 -5.97
CA ILE A 120 -19.64 2.87 -6.99
C ILE A 120 -19.80 2.16 -8.34
N ASN A 121 -20.74 2.63 -9.16
CA ASN A 121 -21.07 1.99 -10.43
C ASN A 121 -19.88 2.05 -11.41
N ILE A 122 -19.29 0.90 -11.71
CA ILE A 122 -18.16 0.74 -12.63
C ILE A 122 -18.45 1.24 -14.05
N HIS A 123 -19.71 1.25 -14.48
CA HIS A 123 -20.10 1.75 -15.80
C HIS A 123 -19.93 3.26 -15.95
N LEU A 124 -19.85 4.01 -14.85
CA LEU A 124 -19.55 5.44 -14.87
C LEU A 124 -18.05 5.71 -15.04
N TYR A 125 -17.19 4.75 -14.67
CA TYR A 125 -15.73 4.87 -14.67
C TYR A 125 -15.04 3.65 -15.28
N PRO A 126 -15.39 3.24 -16.51
CA PRO A 126 -14.94 1.96 -17.07
C PRO A 126 -13.43 1.90 -17.29
N ASN A 127 -12.80 3.02 -17.67
CA ASN A 127 -11.36 3.09 -17.90
C ASN A 127 -10.58 2.99 -16.58
N THR A 128 -10.99 3.77 -15.57
CA THR A 128 -10.38 3.76 -14.24
C THR A 128 -10.56 2.40 -13.58
N TYR A 129 -11.75 1.80 -13.67
CA TYR A 129 -11.97 0.44 -13.17
C TYR A 129 -11.06 -0.56 -13.87
N LYS A 130 -10.98 -0.53 -15.20
CA LYS A 130 -10.12 -1.45 -15.96
C LYS A 130 -8.64 -1.30 -15.57
N LEU A 131 -8.17 -0.07 -15.37
CA LEU A 131 -6.79 0.20 -14.94
C LEU A 131 -6.49 -0.45 -13.58
N LEU A 132 -7.40 -0.31 -12.63
CA LEU A 132 -7.24 -0.76 -11.25
C LEU A 132 -7.73 -2.21 -11.02
N SER A 133 -8.09 -2.98 -12.04
CA SER A 133 -8.72 -4.30 -11.84
C SER A 133 -7.85 -5.50 -12.22
N ASP A 134 -6.60 -5.26 -12.63
CA ASP A 134 -5.74 -6.34 -13.10
C ASP A 134 -5.06 -7.09 -11.95
N LEU A 135 -5.85 -7.92 -11.28
CA LEU A 135 -5.36 -8.78 -10.21
C LEU A 135 -4.26 -9.72 -10.72
N SER A 136 -3.19 -9.84 -9.95
CA SER A 136 -2.11 -10.79 -10.17
C SER A 136 -2.61 -12.25 -10.09
N SER A 137 -1.82 -13.19 -10.62
CA SER A 137 -2.12 -14.62 -10.51
C SER A 137 -2.17 -15.10 -9.06
N THR A 138 -1.36 -14.49 -8.18
CA THR A 138 -1.33 -14.77 -6.74
C THR A 138 -2.62 -14.33 -6.06
N GLU A 139 -3.08 -13.11 -6.30
CA GLU A 139 -4.35 -12.59 -5.75
C GLU A 139 -5.54 -13.41 -6.24
N LYS A 140 -5.60 -13.69 -7.55
CA LYS A 140 -6.63 -14.56 -8.13
C LYS A 140 -6.65 -15.94 -7.47
N LYS A 141 -5.49 -16.54 -7.19
CA LYS A 141 -5.41 -17.83 -6.50
C LYS A 141 -5.85 -17.72 -5.04
N TRP A 142 -5.43 -16.67 -4.33
CA TRP A 142 -5.78 -16.43 -2.94
C TRP A 142 -7.29 -16.25 -2.76
N LEU A 143 -7.94 -15.47 -3.62
CA LEU A 143 -9.40 -15.25 -3.64
C LEU A 143 -10.24 -16.48 -4.02
N ASN A 144 -9.64 -17.49 -4.64
CA ASN A 144 -10.31 -18.75 -4.95
C ASN A 144 -10.04 -19.84 -3.90
N THR A 145 -9.21 -19.56 -2.90
CA THR A 145 -8.88 -20.51 -1.84
C THR A 145 -9.87 -20.34 -0.68
N TYR A 146 -10.57 -21.41 -0.33
CA TYR A 146 -11.64 -21.38 0.68
C TYR A 146 -11.15 -21.06 2.09
N SER A 147 -9.93 -21.46 2.45
CA SER A 147 -9.35 -21.19 3.78
C SER A 147 -9.10 -19.71 4.06
N HIS A 148 -9.09 -18.86 3.03
CA HIS A 148 -8.97 -17.40 3.20
C HIS A 148 -10.32 -16.69 3.22
N LYS A 149 -11.42 -17.44 3.13
CA LYS A 149 -12.75 -16.86 3.32
C LYS A 149 -12.97 -16.59 4.80
N CYS A 150 -13.45 -15.40 5.13
CA CYS A 150 -13.76 -15.06 6.52
C CYS A 150 -14.83 -16.02 7.08
N PRO A 151 -14.76 -16.33 8.38
CA PRO A 151 -15.86 -17.02 9.05
C PRO A 151 -17.14 -16.20 8.87
N GLU A 152 -18.26 -16.88 8.58
CA GLU A 152 -19.56 -16.21 8.53
C GLU A 152 -19.78 -15.53 9.88
N ARG A 153 -20.02 -14.20 9.87
CA ARG A 153 -20.33 -13.46 11.09
C ARG A 153 -21.53 -14.12 11.74
N LYS A 154 -21.31 -14.86 12.84
CA LYS A 154 -22.40 -15.26 13.73
C LYS A 154 -22.97 -13.96 14.27
N ASN A 155 -24.14 -13.55 13.78
CA ASN A 155 -24.88 -12.40 14.29
C ASN A 155 -24.85 -12.45 15.83
N ARG A 156 -24.13 -11.50 16.44
CA ARG A 156 -24.25 -11.16 17.86
C ARG A 156 -24.96 -9.83 17.95
#